data_AF-A0A945VKD5-F1
#
_entry.id   AF-A0A945VKD5-F1
#
_cell.length_a   1.000
_cell.length_b   1.000
_cell.length_c   1.000
_cell.angle_alpha   90.00
_cell.angle_beta   90.00
_cell.angle_gamma   90.00
#
_symmetry.space_group_name_H-M   'P 1'
#
loop_
_entity.id
_entity.type
_entity.pdbx_description
1 polymer ?
#
loop_
_entity_poly.entity_id
_entity_poly.type
_entity_poly.pdbx_seq_one_letter_code
_entity_poly.pdbx_strand_id
1 'polypeptide(L)' 'MKHHTFEDGLKYRHDYKWPEPGTKKDCPKCNISLELVENSPSYYGKPWWCYKCKWQFSDEDFQAMRSEEE' A
#
# COMPACT_ATOMS: atom_id res chain seq x y z
N MET A 1 -24.95 -30.91 -0.91
CA MET A 1 -24.49 -29.65 -0.28
C MET A 1 -23.80 -28.81 -1.34
N LYS A 2 -24.37 -27.66 -1.71
CA LYS A 2 -23.73 -26.72 -2.64
C LYS A 2 -22.74 -25.90 -1.83
N HIS A 3 -21.47 -26.26 -1.85
CA HIS A 3 -20.43 -25.37 -1.35
C HIS A 3 -20.45 -24.14 -2.26
N HIS A 4 -20.94 -23.02 -1.74
CA HIS A 4 -20.69 -21.70 -2.29
C HIS A 4 -19.18 -21.44 -2.14
N THR A 5 -18.37 -22.08 -2.97
CA THR A 5 -17.02 -21.60 -3.24
C THR A 5 -17.24 -20.22 -3.82
N PHE A 6 -16.85 -19.18 -3.09
CA PHE A 6 -16.84 -17.81 -3.60
C PHE A 6 -15.99 -17.80 -4.88
N GLU A 7 -16.63 -17.99 -6.04
CA GLU A 7 -15.98 -17.98 -7.36
C GLU A 7 -15.52 -16.56 -7.76
N ASP A 8 -16.03 -15.54 -7.06
CA ASP A 8 -15.47 -14.19 -7.07
C ASP A 8 -14.52 -14.07 -5.87
N GLY A 9 -13.32 -14.67 -6.02
CA GLY A 9 -12.35 -14.85 -4.95
C GLY A 9 -12.10 -13.54 -4.20
N LEU A 10 -12.56 -13.49 -2.94
CA LEU A 10 -12.32 -12.48 -1.90
C LEU A 10 -11.32 -11.39 -2.32
N LYS A 11 -11.74 -10.46 -3.20
CA LYS A 11 -10.90 -9.35 -3.66
C LYS A 11 -10.89 -8.28 -2.58
N TYR A 12 -10.33 -8.61 -1.41
CA TYR A 12 -10.00 -7.60 -0.41
C TYR A 12 -8.61 -7.01 -0.67
N ARG A 13 -8.27 -6.81 -1.94
CA ARG A 13 -7.17 -5.94 -2.32
C ARG A 13 -7.81 -4.63 -2.71
N HIS A 14 -7.58 -3.59 -1.94
CA HIS A 14 -7.77 -2.25 -2.47
C HIS A 14 -6.90 -2.12 -3.73
N ASP A 15 -7.44 -1.46 -4.76
CA ASP A 15 -6.79 -1.19 -6.04
C ASP A 15 -5.64 -0.17 -5.88
N TYR A 16 -4.77 -0.38 -4.89
CA TYR A 16 -3.62 0.45 -4.63
C TYR A 16 -2.65 0.33 -5.79
N LYS A 17 -2.25 1.48 -6.34
CA LYS A 17 -1.18 1.54 -7.34
C LYS A 17 0.13 1.10 -6.70
N TRP A 18 0.58 -0.10 -7.06
CA TRP A 18 1.91 -0.56 -6.69
C TRP A 18 2.94 0.17 -7.57
N PRO A 19 3.90 0.87 -6.96
CA PRO A 19 4.95 1.54 -7.72
C PRO A 19 5.93 0.51 -8.30
N GLU A 20 6.75 0.95 -9.26
CA GLU A 20 7.74 0.08 -9.88
C GLU A 20 8.75 -0.45 -8.86
N PRO A 21 9.19 -1.71 -8.98
CA PRO A 21 10.22 -2.27 -8.12
C PRO A 21 11.50 -1.43 -8.24
N GLY A 22 12.00 -0.95 -7.10
CA GLY A 22 13.14 -0.03 -7.03
C GLY A 22 12.77 1.45 -6.87
N THR A 23 11.47 1.78 -6.92
CA THR A 23 11.01 3.13 -6.53
C THR A 23 11.36 3.37 -5.07
N LYS A 24 11.97 4.53 -4.79
CA LYS A 24 12.24 5.00 -3.43
C LYS A 24 11.30 6.15 -3.12
N LYS A 25 10.73 6.14 -1.92
CA LYS A 25 9.85 7.21 -1.43
C LYS A 25 10.17 7.46 0.03
N ASP A 26 10.05 8.71 0.46
CA ASP A 26 10.36 9.09 1.84
C ASP A 26 9.08 9.24 2.67
N CYS A 27 9.15 8.87 3.95
CA CYS A 27 8.03 8.96 4.87
C CYS A 27 7.66 10.42 5.12
N PRO A 28 6.40 10.84 4.96
CA PRO A 28 6.02 12.23 5.16
C PRO A 28 6.10 12.64 6.64
N LYS A 29 6.02 11.68 7.56
CA LYS A 29 6.05 11.93 9.01
C LYS A 29 7.46 12.01 9.60
N CYS A 30 8.41 11.25 9.06
CA CYS A 30 9.75 11.13 9.66
C CYS A 30 10.90 11.24 8.66
N ASN A 31 10.60 11.51 7.39
CA ASN A 31 11.58 11.81 6.33
C ASN A 31 12.65 10.74 6.13
N ILE A 32 12.32 9.47 6.40
CA ILE A 32 13.19 8.33 6.12
C ILE A 32 12.73 7.60 4.87
N SER A 33 13.64 6.91 4.20
CA SER A 33 13.32 6.08 3.05
C SER A 33 12.42 4.90 3.45
N LEU A 34 11.30 4.78 2.75
CA LEU A 34 10.32 3.71 2.89
C LEU A 34 10.78 2.46 2.16
N GLU A 35 10.44 1.32 2.73
CA GLU A 35 10.64 0.02 2.11
C GLU A 35 9.46 -0.28 1.20
N LEU A 36 9.75 -0.53 -0.08
CA LEU A 36 8.75 -1.00 -1.02
C LEU A 36 8.48 -2.47 -0.77
N VAL A 37 7.26 -2.79 -0.33
CA VAL A 37 6.80 -4.16 -0.15
C VAL A 37 6.54 -4.78 -1.53
N GLU A 38 6.81 -6.07 -1.67
CA GLU A 38 6.52 -6.80 -2.90
C GLU A 38 5.01 -6.87 -3.17
N ASN A 39 4.60 -6.70 -4.43
CA ASN A 39 3.20 -6.88 -4.86
C ASN A 39 2.83 -8.38 -4.94
N SER A 40 2.97 -9.10 -3.84
CA SER A 40 2.67 -10.52 -3.77
C SER A 40 1.17 -10.72 -3.58
N PRO A 41 0.46 -11.60 -4.33
CA PRO A 41 -0.99 -11.78 -4.29
C PRO A 41 -1.61 -12.04 -2.91
N SER A 42 -0.81 -12.54 -1.97
CA SER A 42 -1.21 -12.81 -0.59
C SER A 42 -1.04 -11.61 0.36
N TYR A 43 -0.46 -10.51 -0.10
CA TYR A 43 -0.24 -9.32 0.71
C TYR A 43 -1.42 -8.34 0.56
N TYR A 44 -2.06 -7.98 1.67
CA TYR A 44 -3.25 -7.13 1.70
C TYR A 44 -2.98 -5.71 2.25
N GLY A 45 -1.70 -5.36 2.41
CA GLY A 45 -1.27 -4.06 2.91
C GLY A 45 -1.05 -3.03 1.82
N LYS A 46 -0.52 -1.86 2.21
CA LYS A 46 -0.13 -0.79 1.27
C LYS A 46 1.31 -1.00 0.79
N PRO A 47 1.68 -0.49 -0.40
CA PRO A 47 3.00 -0.75 -0.99
C PRO A 47 4.18 -0.22 -0.19
N TRP A 48 4.01 0.85 0.59
CA TRP A 48 5.13 1.49 1.28
C TRP A 48 5.12 1.17 2.77
N TRP A 49 6.21 0.59 3.27
CA TRP A 49 6.41 0.29 4.68
C TRP A 49 7.42 1.24 5.31
N CYS A 50 7.06 1.81 6.46
CA CYS A 50 7.97 2.61 7.27
C CYS A 50 8.35 1.85 8.55
N TYR A 51 9.59 1.38 8.67
CA TYR A 51 10.04 0.66 9.88
C TYR A 51 10.05 1.56 11.14
N LYS A 52 10.32 2.86 10.98
CA LYS A 52 10.35 3.84 12.09
C LYS A 52 8.96 4.13 12.63
N CYS A 53 8.01 4.41 11.73
CA CYS A 53 6.62 4.67 12.10
C CYS A 53 5.84 3.39 12.40
N LYS A 54 6.35 2.22 11.97
CA LYS A 54 5.62 0.94 11.93
C LYS A 54 4.27 1.11 11.22
N TRP A 55 4.29 1.84 10.11
CA TRP A 55 3.11 2.29 9.40
C TRP A 55 3.23 2.04 7.89
N GLN A 56 2.08 1.80 7.26
CA GLN A 56 1.95 1.53 5.84
C GLN A 56 1.37 2.74 5.12
N PHE A 57 1.95 3.10 3.97
CA PHE A 57 1.50 4.21 3.14
C PHE A 57 1.20 3.71 1.72
N SER A 58 0.20 4.33 1.10
CA SER A 58 -0.17 4.14 -0.31
C SER A 58 0.05 5.44 -1.04
N ASP A 59 0.11 5.41 -2.38
CA ASP A 59 0.28 6.63 -3.16
C ASP A 59 -0.79 7.69 -2.85
N GLU A 60 -2.02 7.23 -2.59
CA GLU A 60 -3.15 8.06 -2.16
C GLU A 60 -2.89 8.77 -0.83
N ASP A 61 -2.22 8.15 0.15
CA ASP A 61 -1.87 8.83 1.41
C ASP A 61 -0.94 10.01 1.15
N PHE A 62 0.01 9.87 0.20
CA PHE A 62 0.89 10.96 -0.16
C PHE A 62 0.16 12.04 -0.95
N GLN A 63 -0.81 11.66 -1.80
CA GLN A 63 -1.63 12.62 -2.54
C GLN A 63 -2.54 13.41 -1.60
N ALA A 64 -3.20 12.74 -0.65
CA ALA A 64 -4.05 13.38 0.36
C ALA A 64 -3.27 14.42 1.16
N MET A 65 -2.06 14.08 1.63
CA MET A 65 -1.19 15.03 2.35
C MET A 65 -0.72 16.20 1.48
N ARG A 66 -0.68 16.04 0.14
CA ARG A 66 -0.29 17.11 -0.78
C ARG A 66 -1.45 18.03 -1.17
N SER A 67 -2.70 17.61 -0.93
CA SER A 67 -3.91 18.37 -1.28
C SER A 67 -4.46 19.22 -0.12
N GLU A 68 -3.85 19.17 1.07
CA GLU A 68 -4.20 20.03 2.21
C GLU A 68 -3.46 21.38 2.20
N GLU A 69 -2.68 21.69 1.16
CA GLU A 69 -2.00 22.98 0.94
C GLU A 69 -2.71 23.89 -0.09
N GLU A 70 -4.02 23.73 -0.33
CA GLU A 70 -4.83 24.66 -1.16
C GLU A 70 -5.88 25.44 -0.36
#